data_AF-A0A7C1BFD6-F1
#
_entry.id   AF-A0A7C1BFD6-F1
#
_cell.length_a   1.000
_cell.length_b   1.000
_cell.length_c   1.000
_cell.angle_alpha   90.00
_cell.angle_beta   90.00
_cell.angle_gamma   90.00
#
_symmetry.space_group_name_H-M   'P 1'
#
loop_
_entity.id
_entity.type
_entity.pdbx_description
1 polymer ?
#
loop_
_entity_poly.entity_id
_entity_poly.type
_entity_poly.pdbx_seq_one_letter_code
_entity_poly.pdbx_strand_id
1 'polypeptide(L)'
;MRTDRRILRSMKNRYGPTNELAIFEMTARGLKEVEDPSLTFVESGDMLAGSCVAVIVEGIRPFLVEIQALVLKTNFGMPRRITKGLDVNRVMMITAVMNKRLGIPLEKYDIYVNVIGGLNVRDPGVDLAVATAIYSSLTDAKIRKRTAFFGEVGLDGRVRKVFGSEKRVNEAKRAGFENVISPDTIELEDLGDMLKLVLE
;
A
#
# COMPACT_ATOMS: atom_id res chain seq x y z
N MET A 1 -20.99 4.77 -6.28
CA MET A 1 -20.96 5.57 -7.53
C MET A 1 -19.57 5.38 -8.12
N ARG A 2 -19.45 4.65 -9.24
CA ARG A 2 -18.15 4.24 -9.79
C ARG A 2 -17.61 5.38 -10.64
N THR A 3 -16.78 6.24 -10.06
CA THR A 3 -16.27 7.40 -10.77
C THR A 3 -15.18 6.97 -11.75
N ASP A 4 -15.42 7.13 -13.06
CA ASP A 4 -14.43 6.89 -14.12
C ASP A 4 -13.32 7.95 -14.03
N ARG A 5 -12.28 7.63 -13.25
CA ARG A 5 -11.07 8.46 -13.08
C ARG A 5 -10.09 8.19 -14.21
N ARG A 6 -9.55 9.25 -14.80
CA ARG A 6 -8.52 9.18 -15.86
C ARG A 6 -7.21 9.74 -15.35
N ILE A 7 -6.13 9.07 -15.71
CA ILE A 7 -4.78 9.43 -15.29
C ILE A 7 -4.00 9.85 -16.54
N LEU A 8 -3.47 11.08 -16.51
CA LEU A 8 -2.53 11.58 -17.50
C LEU A 8 -1.12 11.53 -16.89
N ARG A 9 -0.17 10.94 -17.62
CA ARG A 9 1.20 10.75 -17.17
C ARG A 9 2.18 11.28 -18.21
N SER A 10 3.12 12.11 -17.79
CA SER A 10 4.23 12.56 -18.63
C SER A 10 5.37 11.55 -18.59
N MET A 11 5.59 10.82 -19.69
CA MET A 11 6.70 9.84 -19.78
C MET A 11 8.06 10.50 -20.05
N LYS A 12 8.06 11.62 -20.78
CA LYS A 12 9.26 12.36 -21.17
C LYS A 12 8.91 13.84 -21.27
N ASN A 13 9.65 14.66 -20.56
CA ASN A 13 9.42 16.10 -20.46
C ASN A 13 10.76 16.83 -20.60
N ARG A 14 10.89 17.66 -21.63
CA ARG A 14 12.13 18.42 -21.91
C ARG A 14 12.14 19.77 -21.21
N TYR A 15 10.98 20.23 -20.75
CA TYR A 15 10.76 21.57 -20.20
C TYR A 15 10.23 21.52 -18.76
N GLY A 16 10.33 20.37 -18.10
CA GLY A 16 9.82 20.16 -16.76
C GLY A 16 10.09 18.75 -16.25
N PRO A 17 9.53 18.38 -15.09
CA PRO A 17 9.74 17.07 -14.51
C PRO A 17 9.15 15.95 -15.38
N THR A 18 9.83 14.82 -15.42
CA THR A 18 9.29 13.57 -15.96
C THR A 18 8.44 12.85 -14.90
N ASN A 19 7.51 12.00 -15.32
CA ASN A 19 6.57 11.26 -14.48
C ASN A 19 5.62 12.13 -13.62
N GLU A 20 5.29 13.33 -14.09
CA GLU A 20 4.15 14.04 -13.51
C GLU A 20 2.84 13.33 -13.83
N LEU A 21 1.95 13.30 -12.84
CA LEU A 21 0.67 12.61 -12.89
C LEU A 21 -0.43 13.63 -12.57
N ALA A 22 -1.38 13.76 -13.49
CA ALA A 22 -2.60 14.55 -13.32
C ALA A 22 -3.81 13.61 -13.37
N ILE A 23 -4.73 13.77 -12.42
CA ILE A 23 -5.94 12.95 -12.33
C ILE A 23 -7.13 13.81 -12.71
N PHE A 24 -7.99 13.23 -13.53
CA PHE A 24 -9.19 13.87 -14.03
C PHE A 24 -10.40 12.99 -13.74
N GLU A 25 -11.52 13.65 -13.47
CA GLU A 25 -12.84 13.05 -13.38
C GLU A 25 -13.62 13.38 -14.65
N MET A 26 -14.22 12.36 -15.29
CA MET A 26 -15.14 12.60 -16.40
C MET A 26 -16.50 13.06 -15.86
N THR A 27 -16.83 14.32 -16.10
CA THR A 27 -18.14 14.89 -15.79
C THR A 27 -18.99 15.03 -17.06
N ALA A 28 -20.28 15.32 -16.92
CA ALA A 28 -21.15 15.62 -18.07
C ALA A 28 -20.67 16.82 -18.92
N ARG A 29 -19.81 17.69 -18.36
CA ARG A 29 -19.23 18.85 -19.04
C ARG A 29 -17.82 18.59 -19.59
N GLY A 30 -17.25 17.40 -19.38
CA GLY A 30 -15.90 17.02 -19.79
C GLY A 30 -14.98 16.66 -18.62
N LEU A 31 -13.67 16.68 -18.88
CA LEU A 31 -12.64 16.34 -17.88
C LEU A 31 -12.46 17.49 -16.89
N LYS A 32 -12.71 17.20 -15.60
CA LYS A 32 -12.42 18.11 -14.50
C LYS A 32 -11.15 17.65 -13.79
N GLU A 33 -10.19 18.54 -13.60
CA GLU A 33 -8.99 18.25 -12.82
C GLU A 33 -9.35 18.00 -11.35
N VAL A 34 -8.74 16.97 -10.77
CA VAL A 34 -8.82 16.68 -9.34
C VAL A 34 -7.68 17.43 -8.66
N GLU A 35 -8.00 18.54 -7.99
CA GLU A 35 -7.01 19.45 -7.38
C GLU A 35 -6.17 18.79 -6.28
N ASP A 36 -6.75 17.87 -5.50
CA ASP A 36 -6.00 17.10 -4.51
C ASP A 36 -6.17 15.58 -4.67
N PRO A 37 -5.30 14.94 -5.48
CA PRO A 37 -5.27 13.50 -5.66
C PRO A 37 -5.13 12.71 -4.37
N SER A 38 -4.40 13.20 -3.37
CA SER A 38 -4.03 12.40 -2.22
C SER A 38 -5.18 12.17 -1.24
N LEU A 39 -6.18 13.06 -1.24
CA LEU A 39 -7.47 12.85 -0.56
C LEU A 39 -8.45 11.97 -1.37
N THR A 40 -8.15 11.68 -2.63
CA THR A 40 -9.09 11.05 -3.57
C THR A 40 -8.99 9.52 -3.59
N PHE A 41 -7.85 8.95 -3.17
CA PHE A 41 -7.59 7.50 -3.19
C PHE A 41 -7.73 6.78 -1.85
N VAL A 42 -7.95 7.54 -0.77
CA VAL A 42 -8.18 6.99 0.56
C VAL A 42 -9.61 7.34 0.95
N GLU A 43 -10.46 6.32 1.11
CA GLU A 43 -11.78 6.55 1.71
C GLU A 43 -11.61 6.94 3.18
N SER A 44 -12.15 8.10 3.56
CA SER A 44 -12.07 8.70 4.90
C SER A 44 -12.94 8.01 5.95
N GLY A 45 -13.17 6.70 5.80
CA GLY A 45 -14.04 5.88 6.66
C GLY A 45 -13.27 4.95 7.60
N ASP A 46 -14.02 4.18 8.38
CA ASP A 46 -13.49 3.06 9.16
C ASP A 46 -12.98 1.98 8.22
N MET A 47 -11.64 1.88 8.10
CA MET A 47 -11.01 0.79 7.36
C MET A 47 -11.35 -0.54 8.02
N LEU A 48 -11.73 -1.51 7.19
CA LEU A 48 -11.98 -2.88 7.61
C LEU A 48 -10.64 -3.60 7.84
N ALA A 49 -10.69 -4.74 8.54
CA ALA A 49 -9.57 -5.64 8.60
C ALA A 49 -9.13 -6.02 7.17
N GLY A 50 -7.82 -6.02 6.94
CA GLY A 50 -7.23 -6.22 5.62
C GLY A 50 -7.05 -4.96 4.79
N SER A 51 -7.48 -3.77 5.23
CA SER A 51 -7.25 -2.51 4.51
C SER A 51 -6.25 -1.62 5.24
N CYS A 52 -5.26 -1.10 4.50
CA CYS A 52 -4.27 -0.15 5.00
C CYS A 52 -3.87 0.87 3.92
N VAL A 53 -3.13 1.91 4.32
CA VAL A 53 -2.70 2.97 3.40
C VAL A 53 -1.19 2.93 3.22
N ALA A 54 -0.75 2.76 1.98
CA ALA A 54 0.64 2.89 1.60
C ALA A 54 0.93 4.33 1.13
N VAL A 55 2.08 4.87 1.52
CA VAL A 55 2.61 6.07 0.88
C VAL A 55 3.62 5.62 -0.15
N ILE A 56 3.31 5.77 -1.43
CA ILE A 56 4.18 5.37 -2.54
C ILE A 56 4.82 6.58 -3.19
N VAL A 57 5.95 6.40 -3.87
CA VAL A 57 6.56 7.43 -4.71
C VAL A 57 6.53 6.97 -6.17
N GLU A 58 5.88 7.76 -7.00
CA GLU A 58 5.83 7.54 -8.45
C GLU A 58 6.62 8.68 -9.13
N GLY A 59 7.78 8.36 -9.68
CA GLY A 59 8.73 9.37 -10.16
C GLY A 59 9.31 10.18 -9.00
N ILE A 60 8.88 11.43 -8.86
CA ILE A 60 9.32 12.33 -7.77
C ILE A 60 8.19 12.70 -6.80
N ARG A 61 6.94 12.33 -7.11
CA ARG A 61 5.76 12.72 -6.35
C ARG A 61 5.31 11.58 -5.43
N PRO A 62 5.15 11.84 -4.13
CA PRO A 62 4.51 10.90 -3.22
C PRO A 62 2.99 10.89 -3.43
N PHE A 63 2.36 9.72 -3.28
CA PHE A 63 0.91 9.54 -3.32
C PHE A 63 0.49 8.54 -2.25
N LEU A 64 -0.72 8.71 -1.70
CA LEU A 64 -1.33 7.72 -0.82
C LEU A 64 -2.20 6.77 -1.64
N VAL A 65 -2.10 5.49 -1.34
CA VAL A 65 -2.85 4.45 -2.03
C VAL A 65 -3.33 3.41 -1.01
N GLU A 66 -4.61 3.08 -1.07
CA GLU A 66 -5.17 2.02 -0.23
C GLU A 66 -4.81 0.63 -0.78
N ILE A 67 -4.24 -0.20 0.08
CA ILE A 67 -3.93 -1.60 -0.15
C ILE A 67 -4.96 -2.43 0.61
N GLN A 68 -5.62 -3.33 -0.10
CA GLN A 68 -6.55 -4.29 0.48
C GLN A 68 -6.00 -5.69 0.34
N ALA A 69 -6.12 -6.49 1.39
CA ALA A 69 -5.87 -7.91 1.39
C ALA A 69 -7.11 -8.66 1.89
N LEU A 70 -7.34 -9.83 1.32
CA LEU A 70 -8.32 -10.79 1.81
C LEU A 70 -7.63 -12.15 1.92
N VAL A 71 -7.54 -12.63 3.15
CA VAL A 71 -6.90 -13.89 3.53
C VAL A 71 -7.97 -14.82 4.07
N LEU A 72 -8.09 -16.01 3.48
CA LEU A 72 -9.05 -17.02 3.90
C LEU A 72 -8.45 -18.41 3.78
N LYS A 73 -8.90 -19.32 4.64
CA LYS A 73 -8.40 -20.70 4.65
C LYS A 73 -8.69 -21.38 3.32
N THR A 74 -7.68 -21.99 2.72
CA THR A 74 -7.85 -22.74 1.47
C THR A 74 -8.71 -23.97 1.73
N ASN A 75 -9.80 -24.11 0.98
CA ASN A 75 -10.73 -25.22 1.13
C ASN A 75 -10.19 -26.53 0.52
N PHE A 76 -9.53 -26.44 -0.64
CA PHE A 76 -8.97 -27.61 -1.31
C PHE A 76 -7.87 -27.20 -2.30
N GLY A 77 -6.84 -28.06 -2.42
CA GLY A 77 -5.75 -27.89 -3.38
C GLY A 77 -4.69 -26.88 -2.95
N MET A 78 -3.96 -26.35 -3.93
CA MET A 78 -2.88 -25.39 -3.69
C MET A 78 -3.46 -23.99 -3.41
N PRO A 79 -3.03 -23.30 -2.34
CA PRO A 79 -3.51 -21.97 -2.02
C PRO A 79 -3.30 -20.97 -3.15
N ARG A 80 -4.32 -20.16 -3.41
CA ARG A 80 -4.32 -19.15 -4.47
C ARG A 80 -3.64 -17.88 -3.98
N ARG A 81 -2.86 -17.25 -4.86
CA ARG A 81 -2.27 -15.92 -4.66
C ARG A 81 -2.65 -15.05 -5.84
N ILE A 82 -3.56 -14.11 -5.63
CA ILE A 82 -4.13 -13.29 -6.69
C ILE A 82 -3.85 -11.83 -6.36
N THR A 83 -3.28 -11.09 -7.32
CA THR A 83 -2.95 -9.67 -7.14
C THR A 83 -3.58 -8.82 -8.22
N LYS A 84 -3.97 -7.60 -7.87
CA LYS A 84 -4.39 -6.56 -8.80
C LYS A 84 -3.70 -5.25 -8.45
N GLY A 85 -2.98 -4.67 -9.40
CA GLY A 85 -2.20 -3.44 -9.20
C GLY A 85 -0.82 -3.65 -8.57
N LEU A 86 -0.43 -4.90 -8.27
CA LEU A 86 0.90 -5.28 -7.76
C LEU A 86 1.41 -6.51 -8.50
N ASP A 87 2.74 -6.62 -8.58
CA ASP A 87 3.40 -7.84 -9.06
C ASP A 87 3.13 -9.02 -8.12
N VAL A 88 2.76 -10.17 -8.69
CA VAL A 88 2.42 -11.37 -7.91
C VAL A 88 3.65 -11.95 -7.22
N ASN A 89 4.84 -11.89 -7.84
CA ASN A 89 6.06 -12.45 -7.27
C ASN A 89 6.50 -11.66 -6.03
N ARG A 90 6.30 -10.34 -6.03
CA ARG A 90 6.49 -9.50 -4.84
C ARG A 90 5.61 -9.95 -3.67
N VAL A 91 4.32 -10.17 -3.91
CA VAL A 91 3.41 -10.68 -2.87
C VAL A 91 3.82 -12.07 -2.40
N MET A 92 4.22 -12.96 -3.33
CA MET A 92 4.73 -14.29 -2.98
C MET A 92 5.97 -14.19 -2.07
N MET A 93 6.91 -13.31 -2.40
CA MET A 93 8.11 -13.07 -1.61
C MET A 93 7.78 -12.58 -0.20
N ILE A 94 6.92 -11.57 -0.07
CA ILE A 94 6.47 -11.04 1.22
C ILE A 94 5.83 -12.15 2.05
N THR A 95 4.93 -12.95 1.47
CA THR A 95 4.28 -14.06 2.19
C THR A 95 5.27 -15.14 2.64
N ALA A 96 6.32 -15.40 1.85
CA ALA A 96 7.37 -16.35 2.21
C ALA A 96 8.23 -15.81 3.38
N VAL A 97 8.55 -14.52 3.39
CA VAL A 97 9.24 -13.85 4.49
C VAL A 97 8.39 -13.89 5.77
N MET A 98 7.11 -13.54 5.69
CA MET A 98 6.18 -13.62 6.83
C MET A 98 6.10 -15.05 7.40
N ASN A 99 6.01 -16.06 6.54
CA ASN A 99 6.00 -17.45 6.99
C ASN A 99 7.32 -17.84 7.67
N LYS A 100 8.46 -17.62 7.00
CA LYS A 100 9.76 -18.08 7.49
C LYS A 100 10.28 -17.30 8.71
N ARG A 101 10.05 -15.99 8.75
CA ARG A 101 10.62 -15.09 9.77
C ARG A 101 9.67 -14.83 10.92
N LEU A 102 8.36 -14.74 10.65
CA LEU A 102 7.35 -14.47 11.69
C LEU A 102 6.60 -15.71 12.14
N GLY A 103 6.84 -16.87 11.52
CA GLY A 103 6.14 -18.12 11.85
C GLY A 103 4.66 -18.11 11.49
N ILE A 104 4.22 -17.21 10.61
CA ILE A 104 2.81 -17.07 10.22
C ILE A 104 2.50 -18.09 9.10
N PRO A 105 1.66 -19.11 9.33
CA PRO A 105 1.51 -20.24 8.41
C PRO A 105 0.60 -19.92 7.20
N LEU A 106 1.01 -18.95 6.37
CA LEU A 106 0.29 -18.46 5.18
C LEU A 106 0.20 -19.50 4.05
N GLU A 107 0.94 -20.60 4.15
CA GLU A 107 0.89 -21.72 3.19
C GLU A 107 -0.44 -22.48 3.15
N LYS A 108 -1.37 -22.19 4.07
CA LYS A 108 -2.70 -22.82 4.14
C LYS A 108 -3.84 -21.86 3.77
N TYR A 109 -3.51 -20.67 3.28
CA TYR A 109 -4.46 -19.61 3.04
C TYR A 109 -4.39 -19.10 1.61
N ASP A 110 -5.57 -18.89 1.02
CA ASP A 110 -5.71 -18.12 -0.19
C ASP A 110 -5.51 -16.63 0.17
N ILE A 111 -4.76 -15.92 -0.66
CA ILE A 111 -4.38 -14.52 -0.45
C ILE A 111 -4.74 -13.74 -1.70
N TYR A 112 -5.60 -12.75 -1.52
CA TYR A 112 -5.97 -11.79 -2.55
C TYR A 112 -5.43 -10.42 -2.12
N VAL A 113 -4.71 -9.73 -2.99
CA VAL A 113 -4.22 -8.36 -2.73
C VAL A 113 -4.67 -7.43 -3.85
N ASN A 114 -5.22 -6.29 -3.50
CA ASN A 114 -5.75 -5.31 -4.44
C ASN A 114 -5.28 -3.91 -4.09
N VAL A 115 -4.78 -3.19 -5.09
CA VAL A 115 -4.52 -1.76 -5.02
C VAL A 115 -5.77 -1.01 -5.46
N ILE A 116 -6.34 -0.22 -4.55
CA ILE A 116 -7.52 0.59 -4.83
C ILE A 116 -7.17 1.76 -5.75
N GLY A 117 -8.14 2.16 -6.58
CA GLY A 117 -7.94 3.21 -7.58
C GLY A 117 -7.38 2.74 -8.92
N GLY A 118 -7.17 1.43 -9.11
CA GLY A 118 -6.77 0.86 -10.41
C GLY A 118 -5.33 1.19 -10.81
N LEU A 119 -4.49 1.56 -9.84
CA LEU A 119 -3.10 1.89 -10.03
C LEU A 119 -2.24 0.62 -10.12
N ASN A 120 -1.20 0.67 -10.94
CA ASN A 120 -0.13 -0.34 -10.94
C ASN A 120 1.06 0.23 -10.17
N VAL A 121 1.33 -0.32 -8.99
CA VAL A 121 2.37 0.16 -8.08
C VAL A 121 3.63 -0.67 -8.27
N ARG A 122 4.76 0.02 -8.50
CA ARG A 122 6.09 -0.60 -8.64
C ARG A 122 7.06 -0.18 -7.54
N ASP A 123 6.73 0.84 -6.78
CA ASP A 123 7.54 1.36 -5.69
C ASP A 123 7.75 0.29 -4.61
N PRO A 124 9.00 -0.03 -4.20
CA PRO A 124 9.26 -0.98 -3.12
C PRO A 124 8.76 -0.49 -1.76
N GLY A 125 8.48 0.81 -1.61
CA GLY A 125 7.90 1.36 -0.38
C GLY A 125 6.52 0.79 -0.01
N VAL A 126 5.86 0.07 -0.91
CA VAL A 126 4.54 -0.55 -0.65
C VAL A 126 4.63 -1.84 0.16
N ASP A 127 5.80 -2.47 0.27
CA ASP A 127 5.92 -3.85 0.77
C ASP A 127 5.47 -3.99 2.22
N LEU A 128 5.85 -3.03 3.07
CA LEU A 128 5.40 -2.97 4.47
C LEU A 128 3.87 -2.95 4.55
N ALA A 129 3.22 -2.07 3.77
CA ALA A 129 1.78 -1.92 3.75
C ALA A 129 1.08 -3.23 3.31
N VAL A 130 1.60 -3.89 2.27
CA VAL A 130 1.08 -5.19 1.79
C VAL A 130 1.15 -6.24 2.90
N ALA A 131 2.28 -6.34 3.58
CA ALA A 131 2.44 -7.29 4.67
C ALA A 131 1.49 -6.98 5.84
N THR A 132 1.28 -5.70 6.16
CA THR A 132 0.30 -5.25 7.17
C THR A 132 -1.13 -5.61 6.79
N ALA A 133 -1.53 -5.36 5.54
CA ALA A 133 -2.86 -5.71 5.05
C ALA A 133 -3.10 -7.23 5.14
N ILE A 134 -2.14 -8.05 4.72
CA ILE A 134 -2.24 -9.51 4.81
C ILE A 134 -2.39 -9.96 6.27
N TYR A 135 -1.56 -9.42 7.17
CA TYR A 135 -1.64 -9.78 8.58
C TYR A 135 -2.97 -9.36 9.21
N SER A 136 -3.38 -8.12 8.98
CA SER A 136 -4.66 -7.57 9.44
C SER A 136 -5.85 -8.40 8.97
N SER A 137 -5.85 -8.84 7.70
CA SER A 137 -6.92 -9.72 7.19
C SER A 137 -6.86 -11.12 7.81
N LEU A 138 -5.66 -11.68 8.06
CA LEU A 138 -5.51 -13.00 8.65
C LEU A 138 -6.01 -13.05 10.10
N THR A 139 -5.79 -11.98 10.86
CA THR A 139 -6.16 -11.88 12.27
C THR A 139 -7.53 -11.25 12.50
N ASP A 140 -8.19 -10.78 11.44
CA ASP A 140 -9.43 -9.99 11.50
C ASP A 140 -9.30 -8.75 12.41
N ALA A 141 -8.09 -8.18 12.49
CA ALA A 141 -7.78 -7.03 13.34
C ALA A 141 -7.72 -5.75 12.50
N LYS A 142 -8.41 -4.69 12.94
CA LYS A 142 -8.37 -3.39 12.28
C LYS A 142 -7.06 -2.66 12.59
N ILE A 143 -6.51 -1.99 11.59
CA ILE A 143 -5.35 -1.13 11.77
C ILE A 143 -5.80 0.20 12.38
N ARG A 144 -4.95 0.77 13.27
CA ARG A 144 -5.17 2.09 13.86
C ARG A 144 -5.49 3.14 12.79
N LYS A 145 -6.52 3.93 13.04
CA LYS A 145 -6.97 4.99 12.13
C LYS A 145 -5.86 5.98 11.82
N ARG A 146 -5.94 6.59 10.62
CA ARG A 146 -5.00 7.64 10.16
C ARG A 146 -3.53 7.19 10.24
N THR A 147 -3.29 5.92 9.92
CA THR A 147 -1.95 5.33 9.87
C THR A 147 -1.55 5.01 8.43
N ALA A 148 -0.40 5.54 8.00
CA ALA A 148 0.17 5.28 6.68
C ALA A 148 1.48 4.51 6.81
N PHE A 149 1.77 3.63 5.84
CA PHE A 149 2.92 2.74 5.87
C PHE A 149 3.82 2.99 4.68
N PHE A 150 5.14 2.93 4.88
CA PHE A 150 6.07 2.73 3.78
C PHE A 150 7.36 2.02 4.23
N GLY A 151 7.91 1.16 3.39
CA GLY A 151 9.16 0.46 3.64
C GLY A 151 9.29 -0.77 2.75
N GLU A 152 10.53 -1.13 2.40
CA GLU A 152 10.85 -2.31 1.60
C GLU A 152 11.09 -3.51 2.52
N VAL A 153 10.58 -4.69 2.15
CA VAL A 153 10.76 -5.90 2.95
C VAL A 153 11.91 -6.74 2.40
N GLY A 154 12.96 -6.92 3.19
CA GLY A 154 14.06 -7.82 2.88
C GLY A 154 13.74 -9.29 3.13
N LEU A 155 14.46 -10.19 2.44
CA LEU A 155 14.37 -11.65 2.66
C LEU A 155 14.88 -12.09 4.05
N ASP A 156 15.65 -11.23 4.70
CA ASP A 156 16.09 -11.37 6.09
C ASP A 156 14.97 -11.04 7.10
N GLY A 157 13.83 -10.50 6.65
CA GLY A 157 12.71 -10.08 7.50
C GLY A 157 12.82 -8.64 7.98
N ARG A 158 13.86 -7.90 7.57
CA ARG A 158 14.07 -6.51 7.98
C ARG A 158 13.31 -5.55 7.06
N VAL A 159 12.87 -4.43 7.60
CA VAL A 159 12.25 -3.35 6.82
C VAL A 159 13.31 -2.30 6.48
N ARG A 160 13.51 -2.02 5.19
CA ARG A 160 14.58 -1.15 4.68
C ARG A 160 14.02 0.19 4.23
N LYS A 161 14.85 1.24 4.41
CA LYS A 161 14.55 2.60 3.93
C LYS A 161 14.37 2.60 2.42
N VAL A 162 13.44 3.42 1.96
CA VAL A 162 13.12 3.60 0.54
C VAL A 162 13.33 5.05 0.13
N PHE A 163 13.40 5.28 -1.18
CA PHE A 163 13.60 6.63 -1.71
C PHE A 163 12.49 7.59 -1.27
N GLY A 164 12.87 8.80 -0.85
CA GLY A 164 11.96 9.90 -0.57
C GLY A 164 11.25 9.84 0.78
N SER A 165 11.84 9.26 1.84
CA SER A 165 11.23 9.17 3.18
C SER A 165 10.59 10.48 3.66
N GLU A 166 11.32 11.60 3.61
CA GLU A 166 10.82 12.90 4.07
C GLU A 166 9.58 13.36 3.26
N LYS A 167 9.63 13.19 1.93
CA LYS A 167 8.49 13.52 1.05
C LYS A 167 7.27 12.67 1.35
N ARG A 168 7.47 11.37 1.63
CA ARG A 168 6.38 10.45 2.02
C ARG A 168 5.74 10.87 3.33
N VAL A 169 6.55 11.19 4.35
CA VAL A 169 6.07 11.65 5.66
C VAL A 169 5.28 12.95 5.51
N ASN A 170 5.81 13.92 4.76
CA ASN A 170 5.15 15.20 4.56
C ASN A 170 3.82 15.06 3.81
N GLU A 171 3.76 14.21 2.79
CA GLU A 171 2.52 13.96 2.05
C GLU A 171 1.47 13.23 2.90
N ALA A 172 1.88 12.24 3.70
CA ALA A 172 0.97 11.57 4.62
C ALA A 172 0.36 12.56 5.64
N LYS A 173 1.21 13.40 6.24
CA LYS A 173 0.75 14.45 7.18
C LYS A 173 -0.18 15.45 6.50
N ARG A 174 0.15 15.88 5.28
CA ARG A 174 -0.71 16.78 4.49
C ARG A 174 -2.08 16.17 4.21
N ALA A 175 -2.15 14.87 3.93
CA ALA A 175 -3.38 14.13 3.74
C ALA A 175 -4.15 13.81 5.05
N GLY A 176 -3.64 14.28 6.21
CA GLY A 176 -4.31 14.13 7.50
C GLY A 176 -4.03 12.81 8.22
N PHE A 177 -2.96 12.10 7.86
CA PHE A 177 -2.48 10.94 8.59
C PHE A 177 -1.62 11.38 9.78
N GLU A 178 -1.97 10.86 10.96
CA GLU A 178 -1.33 11.20 12.23
C GLU A 178 -0.12 10.31 12.48
N ASN A 179 -0.21 9.05 12.04
CA ASN A 179 0.81 8.04 12.24
C ASN A 179 1.41 7.66 10.90
N VAL A 180 2.74 7.65 10.83
CA VAL A 180 3.47 7.16 9.66
C VAL A 180 4.43 6.10 10.14
N ILE A 181 4.23 4.87 9.68
CA ILE A 181 5.01 3.70 10.07
C ILE A 181 6.02 3.42 8.97
N SER A 182 7.29 3.52 9.31
CA SER A 182 8.41 3.37 8.39
C SER A 182 9.68 2.95 9.12
N PRO A 183 10.72 2.50 8.40
CA PRO A 183 12.03 2.20 8.99
C PRO A 183 12.71 3.38 9.71
N ASP A 184 12.23 4.60 9.49
CA ASP A 184 12.79 5.83 10.09
C ASP A 184 12.08 6.24 11.39
N THR A 185 10.84 5.80 11.60
CA THR A 185 9.95 6.31 12.66
C THR A 185 9.82 5.36 13.85
N ILE A 186 9.99 4.08 13.59
CA ILE A 186 9.98 3.02 14.59
C ILE A 186 11.26 2.24 14.34
N GLU A 187 11.94 1.81 15.40
CA GLU A 187 13.00 0.80 15.31
C GLU A 187 12.37 -0.53 14.87
N LEU A 188 11.80 -0.57 13.66
CA LEU A 188 11.36 -1.78 12.98
C LEU A 188 12.65 -2.48 12.53
N GLU A 189 13.31 -3.15 13.46
CA GLU A 189 14.42 -4.02 13.11
C GLU A 189 13.90 -5.20 12.27
N ASP A 190 12.66 -5.64 12.52
CA ASP A 190 11.98 -6.67 11.74
C ASP A 190 10.47 -6.45 11.55
N LEU A 191 9.88 -7.28 10.70
CA LEU A 191 8.48 -7.28 10.32
C LEU A 191 7.53 -7.68 11.47
N GLY A 192 8.05 -8.23 12.57
CA GLY A 192 7.32 -8.63 13.77
C GLY A 192 6.91 -7.44 14.64
N ASP A 193 7.67 -6.35 14.61
CA ASP A 193 7.32 -5.12 15.33
C ASP A 193 6.08 -4.43 14.74
N MET A 194 5.81 -4.65 13.45
CA MET A 194 4.53 -4.27 12.83
C MET A 194 3.33 -4.91 13.53
N LEU A 195 3.45 -6.15 14.00
CA LEU A 195 2.33 -6.87 14.63
C LEU A 195 1.86 -6.18 15.92
N LYS A 196 2.76 -5.49 16.64
CA LYS A 196 2.44 -4.69 17.83
C LYS A 196 1.65 -3.42 17.46
N LEU A 197 1.88 -2.86 16.27
CA LEU A 197 1.27 -1.61 15.78
C LEU A 197 -0.11 -1.82 15.15
N VAL A 198 -0.47 -3.07 14.83
CA VAL A 198 -1.76 -3.45 14.23
C VAL A 198 -2.82 -3.78 15.30
N LEU A 199 -2.43 -3.98 16.57
CA LEU A 199 -3.28 -4.57 17.62
C LEU A 199 -3.71 -3.62 18.76
N GLU A 200 -3.63 -2.30 18.57
CA GLU A 200 -4.17 -1.30 19.53
C GLU A 200 -5.35 -0.49 18.96
#